data_AF-A0A925RAE6-F1
#
_entry.id   AF-A0A925RAE6-F1
#
_cell.length_a   1.000
_cell.length_b   1.000
_cell.length_c   1.000
_cell.angle_alpha   90.00
_cell.angle_beta   90.00
_cell.angle_gamma   90.00
#
_symmetry.space_group_name_H-M   'P 1'
#
loop_
_entity.id
_entity.type
_entity.pdbx_description
1 polymer ?
#
loop_
_entity_poly.entity_id
_entity_poly.type
_entity_poly.pdbx_seq_one_letter_code
_entity_poly.pdbx_strand_id
1 'polypeptide(L)'
;METLTKHQKKDIRLIGKFVEVYCAGKHAEVERSPFQLPEDLGVRRICPECAAFMEYAVSKRIKCPLEEEKPSCKHCRIHCYGRRQRDKVREIMAYSGRRLMLRGRLDYIWHFFF
;
A
#
# COMPACT_ATOMS: atom_id res chain seq x y z
N MET A 1 10.49 -19.92 -6.29
CA MET A 1 10.41 -18.81 -5.30
C MET A 1 10.71 -17.54 -6.08
N GLU A 2 9.68 -16.78 -6.44
CA GLU A 2 9.86 -15.51 -7.15
C GLU A 2 10.51 -14.51 -6.19
N THR A 3 11.77 -14.13 -6.47
CA THR A 3 12.54 -13.22 -5.63
C THR A 3 12.06 -11.79 -5.84
N LEU A 4 11.50 -11.16 -4.81
CA LEU A 4 11.06 -9.77 -4.88
C LEU A 4 12.24 -8.83 -5.09
N THR A 5 12.12 -7.91 -6.05
CA THR A 5 13.13 -6.87 -6.28
C THR A 5 13.15 -5.86 -5.13
N LYS A 6 14.28 -5.15 -4.95
CA LYS A 6 14.39 -4.09 -3.93
C LYS A 6 13.31 -3.02 -4.07
N HIS A 7 12.91 -2.68 -5.30
CA HIS A 7 11.87 -1.70 -5.59
C HIS A 7 10.48 -2.22 -5.20
N GLN A 8 10.15 -3.47 -5.52
CA GLN A 8 8.91 -4.11 -5.09
C GLN A 8 8.79 -4.16 -3.56
N LYS A 9 9.88 -4.51 -2.87
CA LYS A 9 9.95 -4.53 -1.40
C LYS A 9 9.65 -3.17 -0.77
N LYS A 10 10.23 -2.09 -1.30
CA LYS A 10 9.98 -0.71 -0.82
C LYS A 10 8.51 -0.33 -0.98
N ASP A 11 7.92 -0.64 -2.14
CA ASP A 11 6.54 -0.25 -2.43
C ASP A 11 5.53 -1.05 -1.62
N ILE A 12 5.74 -2.36 -1.45
CA ILE A 12 4.90 -3.20 -0.59
C ILE A 12 4.97 -2.72 0.87
N ARG A 13 6.17 -2.39 1.36
CA ARG A 13 6.36 -1.85 2.71
C ARG A 13 5.65 -0.51 2.89
N LEU A 14 5.74 0.38 1.90
CA LEU A 14 5.09 1.68 1.91
C LEU A 14 3.55 1.53 1.94
N ILE A 15 2.99 0.75 1.01
CA ILE A 15 1.55 0.50 0.96
C ILE A 15 1.08 -0.13 2.28
N GLY A 16 1.82 -1.09 2.83
CA GLY A 16 1.50 -1.72 4.11
C GLY A 16 1.38 -0.70 5.26
N LYS A 17 2.30 0.26 5.35
CA LYS A 17 2.24 1.34 6.35
C LYS A 17 1.01 2.23 6.17
N PHE A 18 0.65 2.54 4.92
CA PHE A 18 -0.52 3.36 4.63
C PHE A 18 -1.82 2.62 4.96
N VAL A 19 -1.91 1.32 4.65
CA VAL A 19 -3.06 0.48 4.99
C VAL A 19 -3.23 0.36 6.49
N GLU A 20 -2.14 0.22 7.25
CA GLU A 20 -2.17 0.18 8.71
C GLU A 20 -2.77 1.46 9.31
N VAL A 21 -2.31 2.64 8.85
CA VAL A 21 -2.85 3.94 9.28
C VAL A 21 -4.32 4.11 8.90
N TYR A 22 -4.70 3.64 7.72
CA TYR A 22 -6.08 3.66 7.25
C TYR A 22 -6.97 2.76 8.10
N CYS A 23 -6.55 1.52 8.34
CA CYS A 23 -7.25 0.54 9.16
C CYS A 23 -7.46 1.07 10.59
N ALA A 24 -6.43 1.64 11.20
CA ALA A 24 -6.53 2.21 12.55
C ALA A 24 -7.44 3.45 12.62
N GLY A 25 -7.71 4.12 11.49
CA GLY A 25 -8.54 5.31 11.43
C GLY A 25 -9.99 5.08 11.04
N LYS A 26 -10.22 4.25 10.02
CA LYS A 26 -11.55 3.98 9.46
C LYS A 26 -12.18 2.73 10.04
N HIS A 27 -11.38 1.74 10.42
CA HIS A 27 -11.83 0.46 10.98
C HIS A 27 -11.35 0.36 12.44
N ALA A 28 -11.72 1.35 13.24
CA ALA A 28 -11.35 1.41 14.66
C ALA A 28 -11.98 0.25 15.46
N GLU A 29 -13.23 -0.09 15.12
CA GLU A 29 -14.11 -1.04 15.81
C GLU A 29 -13.91 -2.50 15.39
N VAL A 30 -13.23 -2.74 14.27
CA VAL A 30 -13.00 -4.10 13.74
C VAL A 30 -11.74 -4.70 14.35
N GLU A 31 -11.81 -5.98 14.75
CA GLU A 31 -10.66 -6.71 15.27
C GLU A 31 -9.52 -6.80 14.24
N ARG A 32 -8.28 -6.60 14.72
CA ARG A 32 -7.08 -6.61 13.89
C ARG A 32 -6.30 -7.88 14.15
N SER A 33 -6.07 -8.66 13.11
CA SER A 33 -5.22 -9.83 13.16
C SER A 33 -3.82 -9.50 12.61
N PRO A 34 -2.78 -10.24 13.03
CA PRO A 34 -1.46 -10.13 12.43
C PRO A 34 -1.52 -10.64 10.98
N PHE A 35 -1.13 -9.77 10.05
CA PHE A 35 -0.97 -10.05 8.63
C PHE A 35 0.53 -10.05 8.29
N GLN A 36 1.04 -11.19 7.83
CA GLN A 36 2.44 -11.37 7.43
C GLN A 36 2.65 -10.80 6.02
N LEU A 37 3.57 -9.84 5.87
CA LEU A 37 4.00 -9.41 4.55
C LEU A 37 4.99 -10.43 3.94
N PRO A 38 5.12 -10.50 2.60
CA PRO A 38 6.05 -11.41 1.94
C PRO A 38 7.52 -11.13 2.30
N GLU A 39 8.37 -12.15 2.24
CA GLU A 39 9.84 -12.07 2.39
C GLU A 39 10.32 -11.22 3.59
N ASP A 40 9.77 -11.48 4.78
CA ASP A 40 10.15 -10.83 6.05
C ASP A 40 10.09 -9.30 6.04
N LEU A 41 9.22 -8.72 5.21
CA LEU A 41 8.91 -7.29 5.22
C LEU A 41 8.26 -6.80 6.53
N GLY A 42 7.93 -7.74 7.43
CA GLY A 42 7.39 -7.52 8.76
C GLY A 42 5.91 -7.89 8.87
N VAL A 43 5.40 -7.83 10.10
CA VAL A 43 3.99 -8.08 10.42
C VAL A 43 3.25 -6.75 10.52
N ARG A 44 2.02 -6.71 10.00
CA ARG A 44 1.09 -5.57 10.15
C ARG A 44 -0.16 -6.04 10.87
N ARG A 45 -0.69 -5.27 11.82
CA ARG A 45 -1.96 -5.60 12.48
C ARG A 45 -3.09 -4.85 11.79
N ILE A 46 -3.84 -5.54 10.95
CA ILE A 46 -4.90 -4.95 10.12
C ILE A 46 -6.16 -5.81 10.15
N CYS A 47 -7.31 -5.23 9.84
CA CYS A 47 -8.58 -5.98 9.78
C CYS A 47 -8.63 -6.90 8.54
N PRO A 48 -9.54 -7.90 8.51
CA PRO A 48 -9.67 -8.83 7.38
C PRO A 48 -9.86 -8.13 6.02
N GLU A 49 -10.60 -7.03 6.00
CA GLU A 49 -10.85 -6.27 4.76
C GLU A 49 -9.58 -5.58 4.23
N CYS A 50 -8.74 -5.07 5.14
CA CYS A 50 -7.45 -4.48 4.81
C CYS A 50 -6.42 -5.55 4.41
N ALA A 51 -6.49 -6.75 5.03
CA ALA A 51 -5.67 -7.89 4.65
C ALA A 51 -5.97 -8.36 3.23
N ALA A 52 -7.25 -8.53 2.86
CA ALA A 52 -7.65 -8.89 1.50
C ALA A 52 -7.18 -7.86 0.45
N PHE A 53 -7.21 -6.57 0.79
CA PHE A 53 -6.65 -5.52 -0.07
C PHE A 53 -5.12 -5.65 -0.21
N MET A 54 -4.40 -5.94 0.89
CA MET A 54 -2.96 -6.12 0.87
C MET A 54 -2.53 -7.32 0.03
N GLU A 55 -3.21 -8.47 0.17
CA GLU A 55 -2.94 -9.65 -0.66
C GLU A 55 -3.12 -9.34 -2.14
N TYR A 56 -4.22 -8.65 -2.49
CA TYR A 56 -4.46 -8.20 -3.86
C TYR A 56 -3.33 -7.28 -4.35
N ALA A 57 -2.94 -6.28 -3.55
CA ALA A 57 -1.91 -5.32 -3.91
C ALA A 57 -0.54 -5.98 -4.12
N VAL A 58 -0.17 -6.91 -3.23
CA VAL A 58 1.06 -7.71 -3.31
C VAL A 58 1.04 -8.57 -4.57
N SER A 59 -0.03 -9.32 -4.82
CA SER A 59 -0.17 -10.17 -6.01
C SER A 59 -0.03 -9.38 -7.31
N LYS A 60 -0.66 -8.20 -7.38
CA LYS A 60 -0.52 -7.30 -8.55
C LYS A 60 0.86 -6.68 -8.68
N ARG A 61 1.60 -6.51 -7.57
CA ARG A 61 2.97 -5.98 -7.62
C ARG A 61 3.96 -7.02 -8.12
N ILE A 62 3.83 -8.26 -7.67
CA ILE A 62 4.66 -9.39 -8.11
C ILE A 62 4.47 -9.64 -9.61
N LYS A 63 3.23 -9.67 -10.08
CA LYS A 63 2.89 -9.92 -11.50
C LYS A 63 3.04 -8.70 -12.41
N CYS A 64 3.72 -7.64 -11.98
CA CYS A 64 3.80 -6.41 -12.74
C CYS A 64 4.88 -6.53 -13.83
N PRO A 65 4.55 -6.41 -15.13
CA PRO A 65 5.53 -6.56 -16.21
C PRO A 65 6.48 -5.36 -16.32
N LEU A 66 6.10 -4.23 -15.71
CA LEU A 66 6.91 -3.01 -15.61
C LEU A 66 7.59 -3.07 -14.24
N GLU A 67 8.72 -3.76 -14.13
CA GLU A 67 9.41 -3.96 -12.85
C GLU A 67 10.28 -2.75 -12.48
N GLU A 68 11.26 -2.45 -13.33
CA GLU A 68 12.33 -1.47 -13.08
C GLU A 68 11.93 -0.05 -13.52
N GLU A 69 11.15 0.07 -14.60
CA GLU A 69 10.64 1.35 -15.11
C GLU A 69 9.29 1.77 -14.51
N LYS A 70 8.81 1.10 -13.46
CA LYS A 70 7.44 1.35 -12.97
C LYS A 70 7.30 2.79 -12.45
N PRO A 71 6.53 3.66 -13.13
CA PRO A 71 6.23 4.97 -12.58
C PRO A 71 5.18 4.83 -11.46
N SER A 72 4.85 5.93 -10.79
CA SER A 72 3.75 5.92 -9.82
C SER A 72 2.46 5.38 -10.48
N CYS A 73 1.59 4.72 -9.70
CA CYS A 73 0.37 4.08 -10.23
C CYS A 73 -0.52 5.02 -11.06
N LYS A 74 -0.44 6.34 -10.82
CA LYS A 74 -1.13 7.39 -11.56
C LYS A 74 -0.61 7.55 -13.01
N HIS A 75 0.69 7.37 -13.22
CA HIS A 75 1.35 7.51 -14.52
C HIS A 75 1.67 6.15 -15.18
N CYS A 76 1.20 5.05 -14.58
CA CYS A 76 1.45 3.71 -15.10
C CYS A 76 0.67 3.48 -16.39
N ARG A 77 1.38 3.07 -17.45
CA ARG A 77 0.79 2.75 -18.77
C ARG A 77 -0.20 1.60 -18.70
N ILE A 78 -0.03 0.68 -17.75
CA ILE A 78 -0.89 -0.49 -17.53
C ILE A 78 -1.60 -0.37 -16.18
N HIS A 79 -2.92 -0.15 -16.20
CA HIS A 79 -3.72 -0.09 -14.98
C HIS A 79 -4.14 -1.48 -14.50
N CYS A 80 -3.29 -2.12 -13.69
CA CYS A 80 -3.48 -3.49 -13.18
C CYS A 80 -4.53 -3.63 -12.06
N TYR A 81 -5.01 -2.53 -11.47
CA TYR A 81 -6.04 -2.56 -10.42
C TYR A 81 -7.44 -2.52 -11.05
N GLY A 82 -8.40 -3.29 -10.52
CA GLY A 82 -9.81 -3.11 -10.86
C GLY A 82 -10.32 -1.74 -10.40
N ARG A 83 -11.44 -1.26 -10.96
CA ARG A 83 -11.98 0.09 -10.64
C ARG A 83 -12.20 0.26 -9.13
N ARG A 84 -12.89 -0.69 -8.50
CA ARG A 84 -13.15 -0.69 -7.05
C ARG A 84 -11.88 -0.66 -6.21
N GLN A 85 -10.85 -1.42 -6.59
CA GLN A 85 -9.57 -1.43 -5.88
C GLN A 85 -8.76 -0.14 -6.12
N ARG A 86 -8.91 0.51 -7.28
CA ARG A 86 -8.33 1.82 -7.56
C ARG A 86 -8.92 2.90 -6.66
N ASP A 87 -10.23 2.91 -6.49
CA ASP A 87 -10.89 3.89 -5.63
C ASP A 87 -10.46 3.68 -4.18
N LYS A 88 -10.39 2.42 -3.74
CA LYS A 88 -9.90 2.06 -2.41
C LYS A 88 -8.44 2.45 -2.17
N VAL A 89 -7.52 2.20 -3.12
CA VAL A 89 -6.12 2.64 -2.94
C VAL A 89 -6.01 4.16 -2.93
N ARG A 90 -6.80 4.88 -3.73
CA ARG A 90 -6.82 6.35 -3.70
C ARG A 90 -7.32 6.88 -2.36
N GLU A 91 -8.35 6.26 -1.81
CA GLU A 91 -8.88 6.61 -0.49
C GLU A 91 -7.84 6.36 0.61
N ILE A 92 -7.22 5.17 0.62
CA ILE A 92 -6.16 4.80 1.57
C ILE A 92 -5.00 5.79 1.48
N MET A 93 -4.53 6.10 0.26
CA MET A 93 -3.44 7.04 0.04
C MET A 93 -3.80 8.46 0.52
N ALA A 94 -5.00 8.96 0.18
CA ALA A 94 -5.44 10.29 0.57
C ALA A 94 -5.65 10.43 2.07
N TYR A 95 -6.27 9.43 2.72
CA TYR A 95 -6.52 9.44 4.15
C TYR A 95 -5.23 9.30 4.95
N SER A 96 -4.43 8.28 4.64
CA SER A 96 -3.20 8.00 5.37
C SER A 96 -2.12 9.04 5.09
N GLY A 97 -2.05 9.57 3.86
CA GLY A 97 -1.17 10.69 3.51
C GLY A 97 -1.44 11.91 4.37
N ARG A 98 -2.69 12.39 4.42
CA ARG A 98 -3.09 13.52 5.29
C ARG A 98 -2.76 13.27 6.76
N ARG A 99 -3.01 12.06 7.26
CA ARG A 99 -2.79 11.73 8.68
C ARG A 99 -1.32 11.60 9.04
N LEU A 100 -0.49 11.12 8.13
CA LEU A 100 0.97 11.08 8.29
C LEU A 100 1.56 12.51 8.24
N MET A 101 1.06 13.36 7.35
CA MET A 101 1.44 14.78 7.28
C MET A 101 1.15 15.52 8.59
N LEU A 102 -0.06 15.36 9.15
CA LEU A 102 -0.45 15.97 10.43
C LEU A 102 0.40 15.50 11.62
N ARG A 103 1.12 14.38 11.49
CA ARG A 103 1.99 13.81 12.53
C ARG A 103 3.45 14.27 12.45
N GLY A 104 3.76 15.27 11.62
CA GLY A 104 5.10 15.87 11.50
C GLY A 104 6.02 15.19 10.50
N ARG A 105 5.52 14.28 9.65
CA ARG A 105 6.28 13.63 8.57
C ARG A 105 6.20 14.46 7.28
N LEU A 106 6.83 15.64 7.32
CA LEU A 106 6.90 16.59 6.20
C LEU A 106 7.71 16.02 5.01
N ASP A 107 8.47 14.94 5.20
CA ASP A 107 9.21 14.20 4.16
C ASP A 107 8.30 13.65 3.04
N TYR A 108 7.01 13.42 3.34
CA TYR A 108 6.04 12.93 2.36
C TYR A 108 5.37 14.02 1.52
N ILE A 109 5.60 15.30 1.82
CA ILE A 109 4.98 16.43 1.10
C ILE A 109 5.54 16.54 -0.31
N TRP A 110 6.86 16.40 -0.49
CA TRP A 110 7.50 16.58 -1.79
C TRP A 110 7.10 15.49 -2.79
N HIS A 111 6.88 14.25 -2.33
CA HIS A 111 6.48 13.12 -3.17
C HIS A 111 4.98 13.05 -3.47
N PHE A 112 4.14 13.80 -2.73
CA PHE A 112 2.68 13.82 -2.92
C PHE A 112 2.23 14.99 -3.81
N PHE A 113 3.01 16.08 -3.87
CA PHE A 113 2.73 17.27 -4.68
C PHE A 113 3.52 17.33 -6.01
N PHE A 114 4.65 16.63 -6.15
CA PHE A 114 5.51 16.62 -7.33
C PHE A 114 5.75 15.19 -7.83
#